data_AF-A0A0E0T9J9-F1
#
_entry.id   AF-A0A0E0T9J9-F1
#
_cell.length_a   1.000
_cell.length_b   1.000
_cell.length_c   1.000
_cell.angle_alpha   90.00
_cell.angle_beta   90.00
_cell.angle_gamma   90.00
#
_symmetry.space_group_name_H-M   'P 1'
#
loop_
_entity.id
_entity.type
_entity.pdbx_description
1 polymer ?
#
loop_
_entity_poly.entity_id
_entity_poly.type
_entity_poly.pdbx_seq_one_letter_code
_entity_poly.pdbx_strand_id
1 'polypeptide(L)'
;MYDTLAEVSAILGRSKEALSQFQAILEPTIEKAADDHERLYWHHIYEEEEHRFDRLTALLPKLEEALADEAFLSRENGDFLRLLQDISLEKFGLHNFLEHLDLSLFHYKGTEHEPPITALRDMTAADYQRMKAALETLNRALDAPLSFAAAVPTDEKENQKDHLKLAQYAALPTASSSFSPSSEARRQLTVGSLKNINI
;
A
#
# COMPACT_ATOMS: atom_id res chain seq x y z
N MET A 1 22.18 2.30 8.61
CA MET A 1 21.28 3.29 7.95
C MET A 1 21.42 3.21 6.45
N TYR A 2 22.63 3.30 5.91
CA TYR A 2 22.90 3.18 4.48
C TYR A 2 22.22 1.96 3.83
N ASP A 3 22.51 0.74 4.29
CA ASP A 3 21.96 -0.49 3.71
C ASP A 3 20.43 -0.52 3.72
N THR A 4 19.83 -0.05 4.82
CA THR A 4 18.38 0.08 4.96
C THR A 4 17.79 1.07 3.97
N LEU A 5 18.46 2.20 3.74
CA LEU A 5 18.02 3.22 2.80
C LEU A 5 18.21 2.76 1.35
N ALA A 6 19.26 1.98 1.07
CA ALA A 6 19.47 1.34 -0.23
C ALA A 6 18.38 0.29 -0.52
N GLU A 7 17.96 -0.49 0.50
CA GLU A 7 16.83 -1.41 0.38
C GLU A 7 15.52 -0.65 0.08
N VAL A 8 15.26 0.45 0.79
CA VAL A 8 14.12 1.34 0.52
C VAL A 8 14.16 1.84 -0.93
N SER A 9 15.32 2.31 -1.40
CA SER A 9 15.48 2.77 -2.78
C SER A 9 15.15 1.69 -3.79
N ALA A 10 15.64 0.47 -3.57
CA ALA A 10 15.35 -0.67 -4.44
C ALA A 10 13.86 -1.03 -4.44
N ILE A 11 13.17 -0.96 -3.30
CA ILE A 11 11.72 -1.17 -3.20
C ILE A 11 10.96 -0.12 -4.00
N LEU A 12 11.28 1.16 -3.81
CA LEU A 12 10.59 2.26 -4.50
C LEU A 12 10.84 2.23 -6.02
N GLY A 13 12.04 1.84 -6.44
CA GLY A 13 12.38 1.63 -7.86
C GLY A 13 11.52 0.53 -8.49
N ARG A 14 11.46 -0.67 -7.87
CA ARG A 14 10.59 -1.75 -8.33
C ARG A 14 9.12 -1.35 -8.33
N SER A 15 8.67 -0.63 -7.30
CA SER A 15 7.30 -0.17 -7.24
C SER A 15 6.96 0.78 -8.39
N LYS A 16 7.87 1.69 -8.77
CA LYS A 16 7.66 2.58 -9.90
C LYS A 16 7.49 1.82 -11.22
N GLU A 17 8.32 0.79 -11.44
CA GLU A 17 8.20 -0.09 -12.62
C GLU A 17 6.88 -0.86 -12.61
N ALA A 18 6.43 -1.31 -11.43
CA ALA A 18 5.17 -2.00 -11.24
C ALA A 18 3.95 -1.13 -11.59
N LEU A 19 3.98 0.16 -11.24
CA LEU A 19 2.93 1.12 -11.59
C LEU A 19 2.78 1.23 -13.11
N SER A 20 3.89 1.39 -13.83
CA SER A 20 3.86 1.49 -15.29
C SER A 20 3.32 0.21 -15.95
N GLN A 21 3.69 -0.97 -15.44
CA GLN A 21 3.16 -2.24 -15.92
C GLN A 21 1.65 -2.38 -15.67
N PHE A 22 1.18 -1.96 -14.49
CA PHE A 22 -0.22 -2.02 -14.13
C PHE A 22 -1.07 -1.02 -14.96
N GLN A 23 -0.58 0.21 -15.13
CA GLN A 23 -1.22 1.21 -15.97
C GLN A 23 -1.40 0.72 -17.42
N ALA A 24 -0.39 0.07 -18.00
CA ALA A 24 -0.48 -0.52 -19.33
C ALA A 24 -1.54 -1.64 -19.45
N ILE A 25 -1.89 -2.31 -18.34
CA ILE A 25 -3.00 -3.28 -18.28
C ILE A 25 -4.36 -2.56 -18.19
N LEU A 26 -4.43 -1.47 -17.42
CA LEU A 26 -5.67 -0.72 -17.23
C LEU A 26 -6.08 0.10 -18.45
N GLU A 27 -5.14 0.71 -19.18
CA GLU A 27 -5.41 1.54 -20.37
C GLU A 27 -6.45 0.91 -21.33
N PRO A 28 -6.24 -0.31 -21.88
CA PRO A 28 -7.20 -0.90 -22.80
C PRO A 28 -8.55 -1.22 -22.14
N THR A 29 -8.59 -1.39 -20.82
CA THR A 29 -9.83 -1.65 -20.07
C THR A 29 -10.65 -0.38 -19.91
N ILE A 30 -10.00 0.76 -19.66
CA ILE A 30 -10.63 2.08 -19.63
C ILE A 30 -11.18 2.44 -21.02
N GLU A 31 -10.39 2.24 -22.07
CA GLU A 31 -10.78 2.55 -23.45
C GLU A 31 -11.98 1.73 -23.92
N LYS A 32 -12.04 0.45 -23.53
CA LYS A 32 -13.08 -0.51 -23.95
C LYS A 32 -14.21 -0.66 -22.94
N ALA A 33 -14.24 0.15 -21.88
CA ALA A 33 -15.26 0.09 -20.84
C ALA A 33 -16.67 0.10 -21.43
N ALA A 34 -17.52 -0.82 -20.97
CA ALA A 34 -18.86 -1.04 -21.51
C ALA A 34 -19.87 0.03 -21.06
N ASP A 35 -19.61 0.67 -19.92
CA ASP A 35 -20.43 1.75 -19.38
C ASP A 35 -19.60 2.82 -18.65
N ASP A 36 -20.26 3.94 -18.32
CA ASP A 36 -19.62 5.09 -17.68
C ASP A 36 -19.12 4.78 -16.26
N HIS A 37 -19.76 3.85 -15.56
CA HIS A 37 -19.36 3.49 -14.20
C HIS A 37 -18.07 2.68 -14.23
N GLU A 38 -17.98 1.67 -15.09
CA GLU A 38 -16.76 0.89 -15.32
C GLU A 38 -15.60 1.80 -15.76
N ARG A 39 -15.87 2.72 -16.70
CA ARG A 39 -14.85 3.69 -17.14
C ARG A 39 -14.36 4.55 -15.99
N LEU A 40 -15.27 5.13 -15.21
CA LEU A 40 -14.92 5.98 -14.08
C LEU A 40 -14.14 5.21 -13.00
N TYR A 41 -14.55 3.97 -12.72
CA TYR A 41 -13.89 3.11 -11.75
C TYR A 41 -12.41 2.86 -12.11
N TRP A 42 -12.14 2.42 -13.34
CA TRP A 42 -10.77 2.15 -13.77
C TRP A 42 -9.94 3.42 -13.97
N HIS A 43 -10.56 4.49 -14.47
CA HIS A 43 -9.90 5.78 -14.63
C HIS A 43 -9.45 6.35 -13.28
N HIS A 44 -10.26 6.23 -12.24
CA HIS A 44 -9.91 6.71 -10.91
C HIS A 44 -8.68 5.98 -10.34
N ILE A 45 -8.64 4.64 -10.44
CA ILE A 45 -7.48 3.85 -10.02
C ILE A 45 -6.24 4.25 -10.83
N TYR A 46 -6.39 4.41 -12.15
CA TYR A 46 -5.31 4.82 -13.03
C TYR A 46 -4.73 6.19 -12.64
N GLU A 47 -5.57 7.20 -12.38
CA GLU A 47 -5.15 8.53 -11.95
C GLU A 47 -4.44 8.52 -10.59
N GLU A 48 -4.94 7.75 -9.63
CA GLU A 48 -4.28 7.62 -8.32
C GLU A 48 -2.87 7.04 -8.45
N GLU A 49 -2.69 6.02 -9.30
CA GLU A 49 -1.37 5.45 -9.55
C GLU A 49 -0.47 6.33 -10.42
N GLU A 50 -1.03 7.15 -11.31
CA GLU A 50 -0.27 8.18 -12.05
C GLU A 50 0.31 9.22 -11.10
N HIS A 51 -0.50 9.76 -10.19
CA HIS A 51 -0.02 10.68 -9.16
C HIS A 51 1.08 10.06 -8.29
N ARG A 52 0.97 8.76 -7.99
CA ARG A 52 2.00 8.03 -7.25
C ARG A 52 3.28 7.86 -8.08
N PHE A 53 3.16 7.55 -9.36
CA PHE A 53 4.29 7.46 -10.27
C PHE A 53 5.08 8.78 -10.35
N ASP A 54 4.38 9.91 -10.42
CA ASP A 54 5.00 11.25 -10.41
C ASP A 54 5.73 11.53 -9.09
N ARG A 55 5.12 11.19 -7.96
CA ARG A 55 5.78 11.30 -6.64
C ARG A 55 7.04 10.44 -6.57
N LEU A 56 7.00 9.20 -7.06
CA LEU A 56 8.19 8.33 -7.12
C LEU A 56 9.26 8.87 -8.06
N THR A 57 8.86 9.47 -9.18
CA THR A 57 9.78 10.13 -10.13
C THR A 57 10.52 11.30 -9.48
N ALA A 58 9.87 12.06 -8.61
CA ALA A 58 10.50 13.15 -7.86
C ALA A 58 11.31 12.67 -6.64
N LEU A 59 10.91 11.56 -6.01
CA LEU A 59 11.51 11.03 -4.78
C LEU A 59 12.81 10.27 -5.04
N LEU A 60 12.84 9.39 -6.05
CA LEU A 60 13.99 8.51 -6.30
C LEU A 60 15.32 9.27 -6.48
N PRO A 61 15.39 10.38 -7.25
CA PRO A 61 16.65 11.13 -7.38
C PRO A 61 17.16 11.69 -6.05
N LYS A 62 16.27 12.21 -5.20
CA LYS A 62 16.64 12.71 -3.86
C LYS A 62 17.20 11.60 -2.97
N LEU A 63 16.66 10.41 -3.12
CA LEU A 63 17.11 9.22 -2.40
C LEU A 63 18.49 8.74 -2.89
N GLU A 64 18.74 8.80 -4.19
CA GLU A 64 20.05 8.53 -4.78
C GLU A 64 21.11 9.56 -4.31
N GLU A 65 20.77 10.84 -4.28
CA GLU A 65 21.63 11.90 -3.73
C GLU A 65 21.96 11.65 -2.25
N ALA A 66 20.96 11.29 -1.44
CA ALA A 66 21.16 10.95 -0.03
C ALA A 66 22.05 9.71 0.16
N LEU A 67 21.97 8.73 -0.74
CA LEU A 67 22.82 7.55 -0.73
C LEU A 67 24.24 7.83 -1.26
N ALA A 68 24.48 8.95 -1.94
CA ALA A 68 25.81 9.31 -2.42
C ALA A 68 26.67 10.00 -1.33
N ASP A 69 26.04 10.51 -0.27
CA ASP A 69 26.71 11.25 0.81
C ASP A 69 26.29 10.75 2.20
N GLU A 70 27.17 10.03 2.89
CA GLU A 70 26.89 9.53 4.23
C GLU A 70 26.65 10.66 5.26
N ALA A 71 27.24 11.85 5.06
CA ALA A 71 27.02 13.00 5.92
C ALA A 71 25.59 13.56 5.79
N PHE A 72 24.92 13.29 4.66
CA PHE A 72 23.52 13.63 4.45
C PHE A 72 22.61 12.87 5.43
N LEU A 73 22.99 11.65 5.83
CA LEU A 73 22.19 10.73 6.66
C LEU A 73 22.26 11.08 8.15
N SER A 74 22.02 12.33 8.49
CA SER A 74 22.08 12.86 9.86
C SER A 74 20.71 13.35 10.31
N ARG A 75 20.38 13.12 11.59
CA ARG A 75 19.14 13.64 12.20
C ARG A 75 19.11 15.17 12.30
N GLU A 76 20.29 15.80 12.30
CA GLU A 76 20.44 17.26 12.28
C GLU A 76 20.20 17.84 10.88
N ASN A 77 20.19 16.99 9.84
CA ASN A 77 19.90 17.40 8.47
C ASN A 77 18.39 17.43 8.21
N GLY A 78 17.83 18.63 8.12
CA GLY A 78 16.41 18.84 7.83
C GLY A 78 15.96 18.30 6.47
N ASP A 79 16.84 18.24 5.47
CA ASP A 79 16.52 17.65 4.16
C ASP A 79 16.38 16.14 4.24
N PHE A 80 17.20 15.48 5.06
CA PHE A 80 17.07 14.05 5.32
C PHE A 80 15.78 13.73 6.08
N LEU A 81 15.37 14.57 7.05
CA LEU A 81 14.10 14.39 7.75
C LEU A 81 12.90 14.53 6.80
N ARG A 82 12.93 15.49 5.87
CA ARG A 82 11.91 15.63 4.81
C ARG A 82 11.87 14.41 3.89
N LEU A 83 13.05 13.92 3.49
CA LEU A 83 13.15 12.71 2.67
C LEU A 83 12.50 11.50 3.37
N LEU A 84 12.70 11.34 4.68
CA LEU A 84 12.06 10.26 5.45
C LEU A 84 10.54 10.40 5.52
N GLN A 85 10.00 11.62 5.54
CA GLN A 85 8.56 11.85 5.45
C GLN A 85 8.01 11.42 4.08
N ASP A 86 8.70 11.78 3.00
CA ASP A 86 8.33 11.36 1.64
C ASP A 86 8.36 9.83 1.50
N ILE A 87 9.38 9.15 2.06
CA ILE A 87 9.48 7.68 2.10
C ILE A 87 8.34 7.07 2.91
N SER A 88 7.97 7.68 4.05
CA SER A 88 6.87 7.17 4.88
C SER A 88 5.52 7.26 4.17
N LEU A 89 5.30 8.32 3.39
CA LEU A 89 4.12 8.42 2.54
C LEU A 89 4.09 7.30 1.49
N GLU A 90 5.23 6.86 0.97
CA GLU A 90 5.30 5.70 0.06
C GLU A 90 4.96 4.35 0.72
N LYS A 91 5.06 4.23 2.05
CA LYS A 91 4.49 3.07 2.75
C LYS A 91 2.99 2.97 2.49
N PHE A 92 2.28 4.10 2.48
CA PHE A 92 0.85 4.17 2.14
C PHE A 92 0.62 3.91 0.67
N GLY A 93 1.45 4.50 -0.19
CA GLY A 93 1.41 4.23 -1.63
C GLY A 93 1.49 2.73 -1.94
N LEU A 94 2.39 1.99 -1.29
CA LEU A 94 2.49 0.53 -1.45
C LEU A 94 1.24 -0.22 -0.97
N HIS A 95 0.64 0.23 0.13
CA HIS A 95 -0.59 -0.39 0.64
C HIS A 95 -1.77 -0.15 -0.31
N ASN A 96 -1.96 1.09 -0.75
CA ASN A 96 -3.04 1.45 -1.68
C ASN A 96 -2.88 0.70 -3.00
N PHE A 97 -1.65 0.64 -3.54
CA PHE A 97 -1.39 -0.12 -4.75
C PHE A 97 -1.68 -1.61 -4.58
N LEU A 98 -1.36 -2.18 -3.42
CA LEU A 98 -1.72 -3.56 -3.10
C LEU A 98 -3.24 -3.78 -3.08
N GLU A 99 -4.01 -2.83 -2.54
CA GLU A 99 -5.47 -2.87 -2.58
C GLU A 99 -6.02 -2.74 -4.00
N HIS A 100 -5.45 -1.86 -4.83
CA HIS A 100 -5.82 -1.72 -6.24
C HIS A 100 -5.55 -2.99 -7.04
N LEU A 101 -4.43 -3.68 -6.78
CA LEU A 101 -4.13 -4.96 -7.40
C LEU A 101 -5.11 -6.06 -6.97
N ASP A 102 -5.45 -6.12 -5.68
CA ASP A 102 -6.45 -7.08 -5.18
C ASP A 102 -7.85 -6.81 -5.77
N LEU A 103 -8.27 -5.54 -5.81
CA LEU A 103 -9.49 -5.12 -6.49
C LEU A 103 -9.48 -5.58 -7.96
N SER A 104 -8.37 -5.36 -8.65
CA SER A 104 -8.20 -5.75 -10.03
C SER A 104 -8.29 -7.26 -10.23
N LEU A 105 -7.75 -8.07 -9.31
CA LEU A 105 -7.85 -9.53 -9.38
C LEU A 105 -9.28 -10.05 -9.25
N PHE A 106 -10.21 -9.30 -8.62
CA PHE A 106 -11.63 -9.67 -8.68
C PHE A 106 -12.20 -9.51 -10.09
N HIS A 107 -11.73 -8.54 -10.87
CA HIS A 107 -12.20 -8.27 -12.23
C HIS A 107 -11.51 -9.14 -13.29
N TYR A 108 -10.18 -9.29 -13.22
CA TYR A 108 -9.38 -10.00 -14.22
C TYR A 108 -9.28 -11.51 -14.00
N LYS A 109 -9.98 -12.07 -13.01
CA LYS A 109 -9.94 -13.50 -12.72
C LYS A 109 -10.31 -14.35 -13.93
N GLY A 110 -9.47 -15.32 -14.27
CA GLY A 110 -9.61 -16.21 -15.42
C GLY A 110 -9.25 -15.57 -16.76
N THR A 111 -8.74 -14.34 -16.77
CA THR A 111 -8.30 -13.64 -17.99
C THR A 111 -6.78 -13.76 -18.17
N GLU A 112 -6.28 -13.33 -19.32
CA GLU A 112 -4.83 -13.26 -19.59
C GLU A 112 -4.08 -12.28 -18.66
N HIS A 113 -4.80 -11.36 -18.01
CA HIS A 113 -4.22 -10.38 -17.10
C HIS A 113 -4.11 -10.87 -15.64
N GLU A 114 -4.75 -11.98 -15.27
CA GLU A 114 -4.66 -12.52 -13.91
C GLU A 114 -3.21 -12.89 -13.50
N PRO A 115 -2.42 -13.63 -14.31
CA PRO A 115 -1.05 -13.95 -13.95
C PRO A 115 -0.14 -12.73 -13.74
N PRO A 116 -0.07 -11.72 -14.65
CA PRO A 116 0.78 -10.56 -14.43
C PRO A 116 0.32 -9.71 -13.23
N ILE A 117 -0.99 -9.49 -13.03
CA ILE A 117 -1.48 -8.76 -11.85
C ILE A 117 -1.16 -9.52 -10.55
N THR A 118 -1.29 -10.84 -10.54
CA THR A 118 -0.90 -11.67 -9.38
C THR A 118 0.58 -11.50 -9.04
N ALA A 119 1.46 -11.49 -10.06
CA ALA A 119 2.89 -11.29 -9.86
C ALA A 119 3.20 -9.89 -9.27
N LEU A 120 2.55 -8.84 -9.78
CA LEU A 120 2.67 -7.49 -9.23
C LEU A 120 2.18 -7.43 -7.77
N ARG A 121 1.06 -8.10 -7.49
CA ARG A 121 0.44 -8.17 -6.16
C ARG A 121 1.36 -8.83 -5.15
N ASP A 122 1.92 -10.00 -5.47
CA ASP A 122 2.78 -10.74 -4.55
C ASP A 122 4.11 -10.04 -4.27
N MET A 123 4.70 -9.42 -5.30
CA MET A 123 5.87 -8.57 -5.14
C MET A 123 5.55 -7.35 -4.25
N THR A 124 4.45 -6.64 -4.53
CA THR A 124 4.04 -5.45 -3.75
C THR A 124 3.77 -5.81 -2.29
N ALA A 125 3.14 -6.96 -2.03
CA ALA A 125 2.91 -7.46 -0.68
C ALA A 125 4.22 -7.73 0.07
N ALA A 126 5.20 -8.36 -0.57
CA ALA A 126 6.51 -8.60 0.02
C ALA A 126 7.26 -7.29 0.30
N ASP A 127 7.24 -6.37 -0.66
CA ASP A 127 7.91 -5.08 -0.57
C ASP A 127 7.26 -4.15 0.48
N TYR A 128 5.94 -4.19 0.65
CA TYR A 128 5.24 -3.48 1.73
C TYR A 128 5.71 -3.94 3.11
N GLN A 129 5.86 -5.24 3.35
CA GLN A 129 6.36 -5.75 4.64
C GLN A 129 7.83 -5.37 4.87
N ARG A 130 8.67 -5.42 3.83
CA ARG A 130 10.06 -4.97 3.92
C ARG A 130 10.16 -3.47 4.20
N MET A 131 9.33 -2.65 3.54
CA MET A 131 9.26 -1.21 3.78
C MET A 131 8.91 -0.90 5.24
N LYS A 132 7.96 -1.62 5.84
CA LYS A 132 7.62 -1.48 7.28
C LYS A 132 8.84 -1.75 8.16
N ALA A 133 9.51 -2.87 7.96
CA ALA A 133 10.69 -3.24 8.74
C ALA A 133 11.87 -2.27 8.56
N ALA A 134 12.06 -1.77 7.33
CA ALA A 134 13.08 -0.77 7.00
C ALA A 134 12.80 0.56 7.71
N LEU A 135 11.56 1.05 7.67
CA LEU A 135 11.16 2.28 8.37
C LEU A 135 11.31 2.17 9.89
N GLU A 136 10.94 1.04 10.49
CA GLU A 136 11.21 0.78 11.91
C GLU A 136 12.70 0.83 12.24
N THR A 137 13.54 0.28 11.37
CA THR A 137 14.99 0.29 11.54
C THR A 137 15.58 1.69 11.41
N LEU A 138 15.10 2.49 10.46
CA LEU A 138 15.49 3.90 10.29
C LEU A 138 15.10 4.74 11.53
N ASN A 139 13.88 4.57 12.05
CA ASN A 139 13.45 5.29 13.26
C ASN A 139 14.32 4.95 14.48
N ARG A 140 14.66 3.66 14.67
CA ARG A 140 15.56 3.23 15.75
C ARG A 140 16.95 3.85 15.59
N ALA A 141 17.49 3.90 14.37
CA ALA A 141 18.82 4.43 14.12
C ALA A 141 18.92 5.95 14.39
N LEU A 142 17.80 6.67 14.24
CA LEU A 142 17.76 8.12 14.44
C LEU A 142 17.40 8.55 15.86
N ASP A 143 17.15 7.59 16.76
CA ASP A 143 16.64 7.83 18.12
C ASP A 143 15.43 8.80 18.09
N ALA A 144 14.57 8.65 17.07
CA ALA A 144 13.50 9.59 16.81
C ALA A 144 12.47 9.52 17.94
N PRO A 145 12.16 10.64 18.64
CA PRO A 145 11.03 10.70 19.55
C PRO A 145 9.75 10.29 18.80
N LEU A 146 8.78 9.65 19.47
CA LEU A 146 7.51 9.23 18.84
C LEU A 146 6.78 10.36 18.09
N SER A 147 7.02 11.62 18.45
CA SER A 147 6.50 12.84 17.79
C SER A 147 7.23 13.26 16.51
N PHE A 148 8.42 12.71 16.27
CA PHE A 148 9.29 12.93 15.10
C PHE A 148 9.53 11.65 14.31
N ALA A 149 8.92 10.53 14.74
CA ALA A 149 8.96 9.30 14.00
C ALA A 149 8.43 9.61 12.60
N ALA A 150 9.33 9.53 11.62
CA ALA A 150 8.96 9.57 10.22
C ALA A 150 7.85 8.54 9.93
N ALA A 151 7.66 7.54 10.81
CA ALA A 151 6.62 6.52 10.74
C ALA A 151 5.38 6.71 11.63
N VAL A 152 4.97 7.94 12.00
CA VAL A 152 3.55 8.15 12.33
C VAL A 152 2.86 8.76 11.10
N PRO A 153 2.17 7.94 10.31
CA PRO A 153 1.27 8.41 9.28
C PRO A 153 0.25 9.37 9.87
N THR A 154 0.04 10.51 9.23
CA THR A 154 -1.10 11.38 9.52
C THR A 154 -2.43 10.85 8.98
N ASP A 155 -2.44 9.72 8.27
CA ASP A 155 -3.68 9.11 7.79
C ASP A 155 -4.19 8.06 8.80
N GLU A 156 -5.31 8.41 9.44
CA GLU A 156 -5.98 7.68 10.53
C GLU A 156 -6.64 6.35 10.09
N LYS A 157 -6.35 5.84 8.88
CA LYS A 157 -7.04 4.69 8.28
C LYS A 157 -6.59 3.31 8.77
N GLU A 158 -5.54 3.18 9.58
CA GLU A 158 -5.19 1.88 10.21
C GLU A 158 -6.28 1.39 11.19
N ASN A 159 -7.16 2.29 11.65
CA ASN A 159 -8.30 2.01 12.54
C ASN A 159 -9.59 1.58 11.79
N GLN A 160 -9.49 0.96 10.61
CA GLN A 160 -10.65 0.27 10.05
C GLN A 160 -11.06 -0.89 10.97
N LYS A 161 -12.37 -1.06 11.18
CA LYS A 161 -12.94 -2.13 12.01
C LYS A 161 -12.46 -3.48 11.46
N ASP A 162 -11.83 -4.31 12.29
CA ASP A 162 -11.16 -5.54 11.84
C ASP A 162 -12.03 -6.50 11.02
N HIS A 163 -13.37 -6.45 11.18
CA HIS A 163 -14.30 -7.25 10.39
C HIS A 163 -14.45 -6.80 8.92
N LEU A 164 -13.94 -5.62 8.56
CA LEU A 164 -13.93 -5.11 7.19
C LEU A 164 -12.58 -5.35 6.49
N LYS A 165 -11.53 -5.73 7.25
CA LYS A 165 -10.23 -6.07 6.68
C LYS A 165 -10.31 -7.46 6.05
N LEU A 166 -9.88 -7.60 4.80
CA LEU A 166 -9.73 -8.92 4.20
C LEU A 166 -8.67 -9.71 5.02
N ALA A 167 -8.92 -10.99 5.27
CA ALA A 167 -8.11 -11.82 6.16
C ALA A 167 -6.59 -11.81 5.83
N GLN A 168 -6.25 -11.56 4.56
CA GLN A 168 -4.88 -11.46 4.08
C GLN A 168 -4.10 -10.22 4.57
N TYR A 169 -4.81 -9.16 4.98
CA TYR A 169 -4.22 -7.94 5.54
C TYR A 169 -4.20 -7.93 7.07
N ALA A 170 -4.99 -8.81 7.71
CA ALA A 170 -5.06 -8.93 9.17
C ALA A 170 -3.94 -9.82 9.75
N ALA A 171 -3.23 -10.59 8.92
CA ALA A 171 -2.24 -11.55 9.39
C ALA A 171 -0.84 -10.92 9.49
N LEU A 172 -0.42 -10.60 10.72
CA LEU A 172 1.01 -10.55 11.07
C LEU A 172 1.58 -11.98 10.99
N PRO A 173 2.79 -12.22 10.43
CA PRO A 173 3.41 -13.53 10.49
C PRO A 173 3.86 -13.79 11.93
N THR A 174 2.98 -14.42 12.71
CA THR A 174 3.36 -15.04 13.99
C THR A 174 3.26 -16.55 13.85
N ALA A 175 4.35 -17.19 14.23
CA ALA A 175 4.57 -18.61 14.14
C ALA A 175 3.46 -19.42 14.85
N SER A 176 3.08 -20.51 14.20
CA SER A 176 2.64 -21.79 14.78
C SER A 176 1.89 -21.76 16.12
N SER A 177 0.58 -21.97 16.08
CA SER A 177 -0.06 -22.85 17.05
C SER A 177 -1.35 -23.45 16.50
N SER A 178 -1.37 -24.77 16.40
CA SER A 178 -2.54 -25.62 16.21
C SER A 178 -3.59 -25.41 17.30
N PHE A 179 -4.87 -25.22 16.97
CA PHE A 179 -5.98 -25.65 17.84
C PHE A 179 -7.27 -25.93 17.03
N SER A 180 -7.92 -27.02 17.43
CA SER A 180 -9.03 -27.74 16.78
C SER A 180 -10.39 -27.02 16.85
N PRO A 181 -11.42 -27.47 16.08
CA PRO A 181 -12.65 -26.72 15.89
C PRO A 181 -13.65 -26.94 17.03
N SER A 182 -14.22 -25.86 17.57
CA SER A 182 -15.39 -25.92 18.44
C SER A 182 -16.64 -25.39 17.72
N SER A 183 -17.67 -26.22 17.76
CA SER A 183 -19.00 -26.08 17.17
C SER A 183 -19.87 -24.98 17.80
N GLU A 184 -20.76 -24.45 16.96
CA GLU A 184 -22.08 -23.88 17.26
C GLU A 184 -22.20 -22.53 18.00
N ALA A 185 -22.66 -21.53 17.24
CA ALA A 185 -23.84 -20.73 17.60
C ALA A 185 -24.42 -20.04 16.34
N ARG A 186 -25.48 -20.61 15.76
CA ARG A 186 -26.32 -19.94 14.74
C ARG A 186 -26.99 -18.71 15.37
N ARG A 187 -26.69 -17.50 14.87
CA ARG A 187 -27.49 -16.30 15.16
C ARG A 187 -28.38 -15.99 13.95
N GLN A 188 -29.70 -16.13 14.14
CA GLN A 188 -30.73 -15.73 13.20
C GLN A 188 -30.86 -14.21 13.17
N LEU A 189 -30.90 -13.62 11.96
CA LEU A 189 -31.20 -12.21 11.73
C LEU A 189 -32.73 -12.04 11.68
N THR A 190 -33.28 -11.19 12.56
CA THR A 190 -34.67 -10.73 12.48
C THR A 190 -34.71 -9.37 11.79
N VAL A 191 -35.56 -9.25 10.77
CA VAL A 191 -35.85 -8.02 10.01
C VAL A 191 -36.92 -7.20 10.74
N GLY A 192 -36.54 -6.02 11.24
CA GLY A 192 -37.46 -5.05 11.84
C GLY A 192 -38.05 -4.10 10.80
N SER A 193 -39.39 -4.07 10.73
CA SER A 193 -40.23 -3.31 9.79
C SER A 193 -39.97 -1.81 9.73
N LEU A 194 -40.00 -1.30 8.50
CA LEU A 194 -40.25 0.09 8.13
C LEU A 194 -41.57 0.59 8.73
N LYS A 195 -41.54 1.75 9.40
CA LYS A 195 -42.73 2.55 9.69
C LYS A 195 -42.61 3.90 9.01
N ASN A 196 -43.49 4.10 8.03
CA ASN A 196 -43.83 5.38 7.41
C ASN A 196 -44.29 6.37 8.49
N ILE A 197 -43.79 7.60 8.46
CA ILE A 197 -44.38 8.74 9.14
C ILE A 197 -44.79 9.72 8.04
N ASN A 198 -46.09 9.79 7.78
CA ASN A 198 -46.77 10.91 7.14
C ASN A 198 -47.52 11.65 8.25
N ILE A 199 -47.16 12.91 8.53
CA ILE A 199 -48.09 14.00 8.85
C ILE A 199 -47.50 15.27 8.23
#